data_AF-A0A6B9ZP51-F1
#
_entry.id   AF-A0A6B9ZP51-F1
#
_cell.length_a   1.000
_cell.length_b   1.000
_cell.length_c   1.000
_cell.angle_alpha   90.00
_cell.angle_beta   90.00
_cell.angle_gamma   90.00
#
_symmetry.space_group_name_H-M   'P 1'
#
loop_
_entity.id
_entity.type
_entity.pdbx_description
1 polymer ?
#
loop_
_entity_poly.entity_id
_entity_poly.type
_entity_poly.pdbx_seq_one_letter_code
_entity_poly.pdbx_strand_id
1 'polypeptide(L)'
;MAKRFRDKLQQAIYVVINPFVKGLIKMGLTPNAVTLIGFLLNIGVVVIFVTGVEEGNRGDLSYVGWAGGLILFAGLFDMLDGQVARLGNMGSRFGALFDSVLDRYSEMVLFLGICYYLIGHHYFLSSIFAFIALIGSMMVSYTRARAEGLGIECKGGLMQRPERIIIISVSAIACGITSHFIGGDYKLYVPGIPFHVFETISIFTFPLFIMAIMTNITAVGRILDAKKAIDKQDQVTRVIRSATTTPVIALLLMVLPAMAMAAPQGKEPVFPVPTGIPNMMFYMQRTPNANTIVYDLNIRKDGSLDESDPVNIYWIRYTENSEKKGLNYIQRKFAYGLKIKQLSKDKYELRSVAYDKKKLYLMKSAQGEYHIYTQIGTVMAQLNRIYLQIEGGTFWFPNVVYIEMKGIDPATGKEIKEQFKP
;
A
#
# COMPACT_ATOMS: atom_id res chain seq x y z
N MET A 1 11.11 10.94 20.37
CA MET A 1 12.24 10.00 20.55
C MET A 1 12.04 8.72 19.72
N ALA A 2 10.90 8.04 19.80
CA ALA A 2 10.62 6.79 19.06
C ALA A 2 10.73 6.86 17.52
N LYS A 3 10.25 7.94 16.88
CA LYS A 3 10.35 8.11 15.41
C LYS A 3 11.80 8.17 14.92
N ARG A 4 12.66 8.93 15.64
CA ARG A 4 14.09 9.07 15.34
C ARG A 4 14.87 7.76 15.55
N PHE A 5 14.44 6.91 16.48
CA PHE A 5 15.01 5.58 16.68
C PHE A 5 14.61 4.61 15.56
N ARG A 6 13.32 4.58 15.19
CA ARG A 6 12.83 3.78 14.06
C ARG A 6 13.52 4.14 12.75
N ASP A 7 13.67 5.43 12.46
CA ASP A 7 14.30 5.90 11.22
C ASP A 7 15.80 5.52 11.18
N LYS A 8 16.49 5.56 12.34
CA LYS A 8 17.87 5.06 12.47
C LYS A 8 17.97 3.55 12.31
N LEU A 9 17.04 2.78 12.89
CA LEU A 9 17.00 1.33 12.76
C LEU A 9 16.75 0.92 11.31
N GLN A 10 15.83 1.61 10.63
CA GLN A 10 15.52 1.38 9.23
C GLN A 10 16.72 1.70 8.32
N GLN A 11 17.46 2.78 8.60
CA GLN A 11 18.72 3.07 7.91
C GLN A 11 19.78 1.99 8.16
N ALA A 12 19.94 1.52 9.39
CA ALA A 12 20.87 0.44 9.72
C ALA A 12 20.53 -0.86 8.96
N ILE A 13 19.25 -1.22 8.91
CA ILE A 13 18.75 -2.35 8.13
C ILE A 13 19.10 -2.18 6.64
N TYR A 14 18.90 -1.00 6.06
CA TYR A 14 19.25 -0.75 4.66
C TYR A 14 20.75 -0.80 4.39
N VAL A 15 21.59 -0.37 5.31
CA VAL A 15 23.05 -0.49 5.16
C VAL A 15 23.45 -1.97 5.03
N VAL A 16 22.80 -2.85 5.79
CA VAL A 16 23.08 -4.29 5.75
C VAL A 16 22.46 -4.95 4.52
N ILE A 17 21.22 -4.62 4.17
CA ILE A 17 20.46 -5.29 3.10
C ILE A 17 20.90 -4.82 1.70
N ASN A 18 21.20 -3.54 1.51
CA ASN A 18 21.44 -2.96 0.18
C ASN A 18 22.61 -3.61 -0.60
N PRO A 19 23.74 -3.99 0.03
CA PRO A 19 24.80 -4.75 -0.65
C PRO A 19 24.29 -6.06 -1.26
N PHE A 20 23.46 -6.82 -0.52
CA PHE A 20 22.87 -8.06 -1.03
C PHE A 20 21.91 -7.78 -2.18
N VAL A 21 21.04 -6.77 -2.05
CA VAL A 21 20.11 -6.37 -3.12
C VAL A 21 20.86 -5.97 -4.39
N LYS A 22 21.93 -5.19 -4.28
CA LYS A 22 22.80 -4.82 -5.42
C LYS A 22 23.48 -6.04 -6.03
N GLY A 23 23.89 -7.01 -5.20
CA GLY A 23 24.42 -8.29 -5.66
C GLY A 23 23.41 -9.06 -6.52
N LEU A 24 22.18 -9.21 -6.03
CA LEU A 24 21.09 -9.88 -6.76
C LEU A 24 20.78 -9.19 -8.09
N ILE A 25 20.73 -7.85 -8.11
CA ILE A 25 20.54 -7.06 -9.33
C ILE A 25 21.70 -7.30 -10.31
N LYS A 26 22.96 -7.31 -9.83
CA LYS A 26 24.14 -7.57 -10.66
C LYS A 26 24.14 -8.99 -11.25
N MET A 27 23.58 -9.96 -10.53
CA MET A 27 23.38 -11.32 -11.00
C MET A 27 22.21 -11.45 -11.99
N GLY A 28 21.47 -10.37 -12.28
CA GLY A 28 20.35 -10.36 -13.22
C GLY A 28 19.05 -10.94 -12.66
N LEU A 29 18.94 -11.11 -11.33
CA LEU A 29 17.69 -11.57 -10.72
C LEU A 29 16.62 -10.48 -10.79
N THR A 30 15.47 -10.84 -11.37
CA THR A 30 14.27 -9.99 -11.38
C THR A 30 13.53 -10.10 -10.04
N PRO A 31 12.70 -9.12 -9.66
CA PRO A 31 11.88 -9.20 -8.45
C PRO A 31 11.03 -10.48 -8.41
N ASN A 32 10.37 -10.82 -9.52
CA ASN A 32 9.54 -12.03 -9.61
C ASN A 32 10.35 -13.32 -9.42
N ALA A 33 11.61 -13.35 -9.88
CA ALA A 33 12.49 -14.49 -9.64
C ALA A 33 12.87 -14.61 -8.16
N VAL A 34 13.12 -13.50 -7.47
CA VAL A 34 13.40 -13.48 -6.03
C VAL A 34 12.18 -13.96 -5.23
N THR A 35 10.97 -13.49 -5.56
CA THR A 35 9.71 -13.99 -4.98
C THR A 35 9.55 -15.49 -5.21
N LEU A 36 9.81 -15.98 -6.43
CA LEU A 36 9.70 -17.40 -6.77
C LEU A 36 10.71 -18.24 -5.97
N ILE A 37 11.94 -17.76 -5.78
CA ILE A 37 12.93 -18.42 -4.92
C ILE A 37 12.42 -18.50 -3.48
N GLY A 38 11.88 -17.42 -2.92
CA GLY A 38 11.25 -17.41 -1.59
C GLY A 38 10.15 -18.48 -1.45
N PHE A 39 9.28 -18.59 -2.46
CA PHE A 39 8.27 -19.64 -2.51
C PHE A 39 8.85 -21.06 -2.57
N LEU A 40 9.85 -21.30 -3.43
CA LEU A 40 10.52 -22.61 -3.54
C LEU A 40 11.25 -22.99 -2.24
N LEU A 41 11.83 -22.02 -1.52
CA LEU A 41 12.42 -22.26 -0.20
C LEU A 41 11.36 -22.70 0.82
N ASN A 42 10.14 -22.14 0.78
CA ASN A 42 9.02 -22.59 1.60
C ASN A 42 8.56 -24.01 1.23
N ILE A 43 8.64 -24.43 -0.04
CA ILE A 43 8.46 -25.85 -0.39
C ILE A 43 9.53 -26.72 0.27
N GLY A 44 10.79 -26.25 0.28
CA GLY A 44 11.88 -26.92 1.00
C GLY A 44 11.59 -27.09 2.49
N VAL A 45 10.95 -26.11 3.14
CA VAL A 45 10.50 -26.22 4.55
C VAL A 45 9.50 -27.38 4.72
N VAL A 46 8.56 -27.54 3.79
CA VAL A 46 7.61 -28.67 3.83
C VAL A 46 8.34 -29.99 3.69
N VAL A 47 9.34 -30.08 2.79
CA VAL A 47 10.16 -31.28 2.65
C VAL A 47 10.85 -31.62 3.98
N ILE A 48 11.46 -30.65 4.67
CA ILE A 48 12.08 -30.88 5.99
C ILE A 48 11.06 -31.43 6.99
N PHE A 49 9.85 -30.87 7.05
CA PHE A 49 8.80 -31.35 7.95
C PHE A 49 8.30 -32.75 7.58
N VAL A 50 8.15 -33.07 6.29
CA VAL A 50 7.74 -34.40 5.83
C VAL A 50 8.81 -35.44 6.17
N THR A 51 10.06 -35.17 5.84
CA THR A 51 11.19 -36.04 6.21
C THR A 51 11.27 -36.22 7.73
N GLY A 52 11.04 -35.16 8.50
CA GLY A 52 11.01 -35.24 9.96
C GLY A 52 9.89 -36.11 10.53
N VAL A 53 8.82 -36.39 9.78
CA VAL A 53 7.77 -37.36 10.15
C VAL A 53 8.12 -38.77 9.71
N GLU A 54 8.57 -38.92 8.46
CA GLU A 54 8.79 -40.23 7.84
C GLU A 54 10.06 -40.92 8.34
N GLU A 55 11.13 -40.15 8.57
CA GLU A 55 12.44 -40.66 8.98
C GLU A 55 12.78 -40.30 10.44
N GLY A 56 12.19 -39.22 10.96
CA GLY A 56 12.45 -38.71 12.30
C GLY A 56 11.61 -39.39 13.38
N ASN A 57 12.17 -39.50 14.58
CA ASN A 57 11.41 -39.91 15.76
C ASN A 57 10.65 -38.70 16.34
N ARG A 58 9.58 -38.95 17.11
CA ARG A 58 8.78 -37.89 17.75
C ARG A 58 9.60 -36.90 18.58
N GLY A 59 10.61 -37.38 19.30
CA GLY A 59 11.53 -36.57 20.08
C GLY A 59 12.66 -35.93 19.27
N ASP A 60 12.77 -36.18 17.96
CA ASP A 60 13.77 -35.55 17.11
C ASP A 60 13.28 -34.19 16.58
N LEU A 61 13.44 -33.18 17.42
CA LEU A 61 13.02 -31.81 17.10
C LEU A 61 14.07 -31.05 16.28
N SER A 62 15.14 -31.71 15.82
CA SER A 62 16.16 -31.09 14.97
C SER A 62 15.56 -30.64 13.63
N TYR A 63 14.63 -31.42 13.06
CA TYR A 63 13.89 -31.06 11.85
C TYR A 63 13.07 -29.78 12.04
N VAL A 64 12.44 -29.60 13.21
CA VAL A 64 11.74 -28.34 13.56
C VAL A 64 12.73 -27.18 13.57
N GLY A 65 13.91 -27.37 14.17
CA GLY A 65 14.98 -26.36 14.19
C GLY A 65 15.47 -25.96 12.80
N TRP A 66 15.80 -26.92 11.95
CA TRP A 66 16.25 -26.70 10.58
C TRP A 66 15.17 -26.06 9.70
N ALA A 67 13.92 -26.50 9.84
CA ALA A 67 12.77 -25.86 9.22
C ALA A 67 12.68 -24.40 9.65
N GLY A 68 12.78 -24.11 10.96
CA GLY A 68 12.81 -22.75 11.51
C GLY A 68 13.89 -21.87 10.87
N GLY A 69 15.10 -22.40 10.72
CA GLY A 69 16.21 -21.72 10.04
C GLY A 69 15.90 -21.39 8.59
N LEU A 70 15.36 -22.36 7.84
CA LEU A 70 14.99 -22.18 6.44
C LEU A 70 13.80 -21.22 6.27
N ILE A 71 12.82 -21.22 7.19
CA ILE A 71 11.70 -20.26 7.21
C ILE A 71 12.23 -18.84 7.37
N LEU A 72 13.14 -18.62 8.32
CA LEU A 72 13.74 -17.30 8.54
C LEU A 72 14.50 -16.85 7.28
N PHE A 73 15.28 -17.75 6.68
CA PHE A 73 16.03 -17.47 5.47
C PHE A 73 15.13 -17.17 4.27
N ALA A 74 14.07 -17.96 4.05
CA ALA A 74 13.08 -17.73 3.00
C ALA A 74 12.37 -16.37 3.18
N GLY A 75 12.00 -16.02 4.40
CA GLY A 75 11.40 -14.72 4.73
C GLY A 75 12.30 -13.52 4.40
N LEU A 76 13.61 -13.70 4.31
CA LEU A 76 14.51 -12.65 3.81
C LEU A 76 14.30 -12.40 2.31
N PHE A 77 14.12 -13.44 1.49
CA PHE A 77 13.89 -13.29 0.05
C PHE A 77 12.59 -12.55 -0.25
N ASP A 78 11.53 -12.82 0.53
CA ASP A 78 10.25 -12.11 0.47
C ASP A 78 10.37 -10.62 0.87
N MET A 79 11.40 -10.24 1.62
CA MET A 79 11.68 -8.83 1.92
C MET A 79 12.58 -8.17 0.87
N LEU A 80 13.40 -8.99 0.20
CA LEU A 80 14.39 -8.54 -0.79
C LEU A 80 13.75 -8.23 -2.14
N ASP A 81 12.72 -8.95 -2.57
CA ASP A 81 12.09 -8.74 -3.89
C ASP A 81 11.57 -7.31 -4.10
N GLY A 82 10.93 -6.72 -3.08
CA GLY A 82 10.45 -5.34 -3.10
C GLY A 82 11.60 -4.33 -3.10
N GLN A 83 12.73 -4.67 -2.50
CA GLN A 83 13.95 -3.84 -2.57
C GLN A 83 14.62 -3.95 -3.93
N VAL A 84 14.68 -5.15 -4.52
CA VAL A 84 15.18 -5.39 -5.88
C VAL A 84 14.32 -4.60 -6.88
N ALA A 85 12.99 -4.60 -6.71
CA ALA A 85 12.08 -3.81 -7.53
C ALA A 85 12.36 -2.29 -7.43
N ARG A 86 12.57 -1.78 -6.21
CA ARG A 86 12.84 -0.35 -5.96
C ARG A 86 14.22 0.09 -6.43
N LEU A 87 15.28 -0.60 -6.00
CA LEU A 87 16.67 -0.25 -6.33
C LEU A 87 17.03 -0.58 -7.78
N GLY A 88 16.44 -1.62 -8.35
CA GLY A 88 16.62 -1.99 -9.76
C GLY A 88 15.74 -1.22 -10.73
N ASN A 89 14.84 -0.35 -10.24
CA ASN A 89 13.82 0.33 -11.04
C ASN A 89 12.97 -0.64 -11.90
N MET A 90 12.68 -1.83 -11.35
CA MET A 90 11.96 -2.93 -12.02
C MET A 90 10.52 -3.10 -11.48
N GLY A 91 9.98 -2.09 -10.80
CA GLY A 91 8.63 -2.14 -10.24
C GLY A 91 7.55 -2.28 -11.33
N SER A 92 6.57 -3.18 -11.12
CA SER A 92 5.43 -3.34 -12.03
C SER A 92 4.15 -3.71 -11.29
N ARG A 93 2.99 -3.37 -11.88
CA ARG A 93 1.66 -3.74 -11.33
C ARG A 93 1.47 -5.26 -11.27
N PHE A 94 1.94 -5.98 -12.29
CA PHE A 94 1.90 -7.43 -12.30
C PHE A 94 2.82 -8.02 -11.23
N GLY A 95 4.05 -7.51 -11.09
CA GLY A 95 4.98 -7.95 -10.04
C GLY A 95 4.39 -7.78 -8.65
N ALA A 96 3.74 -6.64 -8.36
CA ALA A 96 3.05 -6.42 -7.09
C ALA A 96 1.87 -7.39 -6.85
N LEU A 97 1.16 -7.80 -7.90
CA LEU A 97 0.12 -8.83 -7.81
C LEU A 97 0.74 -10.22 -7.59
N PHE A 98 1.80 -10.55 -8.33
CA PHE A 98 2.50 -11.83 -8.29
C PHE A 98 3.12 -12.07 -6.90
N ASP A 99 3.94 -11.14 -6.41
CA ASP A 99 4.49 -11.09 -5.04
C ASP A 99 3.41 -11.39 -4.01
N SER A 100 2.37 -10.54 -4.03
CA SER A 100 1.19 -10.72 -3.22
C SER A 100 0.62 -12.14 -3.28
N VAL A 101 0.29 -12.68 -4.46
CA VAL A 101 -0.34 -14.01 -4.57
C VAL A 101 0.60 -15.11 -4.06
N LEU A 102 1.87 -15.04 -4.41
CA LEU A 102 2.88 -16.03 -4.01
C LEU A 102 3.14 -16.00 -2.50
N ASP A 103 3.04 -14.85 -1.85
CA ASP A 103 3.09 -14.77 -0.38
C ASP A 103 2.02 -15.61 0.30
N ARG A 104 0.80 -15.57 -0.26
CA ARG A 104 -0.33 -16.34 0.29
C ARG A 104 -0.11 -17.83 0.07
N TYR A 105 0.37 -18.23 -1.11
CA TYR A 105 0.77 -19.63 -1.35
C TYR A 105 1.91 -20.08 -0.44
N SER A 106 2.92 -19.23 -0.24
CA SER A 106 4.05 -19.50 0.66
C SER A 106 3.58 -19.76 2.09
N GLU A 107 2.71 -18.90 2.63
CA GLU A 107 2.13 -19.13 3.97
C GLU A 107 1.27 -20.39 4.03
N MET A 108 0.39 -20.64 3.05
CA MET A 108 -0.44 -21.84 3.02
C MET A 108 0.40 -23.13 3.00
N VAL A 109 1.43 -23.17 2.16
CA VAL A 109 2.36 -24.30 2.04
C VAL A 109 3.17 -24.47 3.33
N LEU A 110 3.66 -23.38 3.92
CA LEU A 110 4.33 -23.40 5.21
C LEU A 110 3.47 -24.04 6.32
N PHE A 111 2.25 -23.54 6.50
CA PHE A 111 1.34 -24.09 7.51
C PHE A 111 0.91 -25.51 7.21
N LEU A 112 0.80 -25.91 5.94
CA LEU A 112 0.55 -27.30 5.57
C LEU A 112 1.67 -28.22 6.09
N GLY A 113 2.94 -27.84 5.91
CA GLY A 113 4.08 -28.60 6.45
C GLY A 113 4.06 -28.69 7.98
N ILE A 114 3.78 -27.57 8.66
CA ILE A 114 3.65 -27.54 10.13
C ILE A 114 2.51 -28.45 10.61
N CYS A 115 1.32 -28.36 10.00
CA CYS A 115 0.18 -29.21 10.33
C CYS A 115 0.50 -30.68 10.11
N TYR A 116 1.12 -31.01 8.97
CA TYR A 116 1.53 -32.38 8.65
C TYR A 116 2.49 -32.93 9.71
N TYR A 117 3.53 -32.17 10.08
CA TYR A 117 4.47 -32.56 11.13
C TYR A 117 3.79 -32.80 12.47
N LEU A 118 2.94 -31.86 12.90
CA LEU A 118 2.24 -31.97 14.18
C LEU A 118 1.26 -33.15 14.21
N ILE A 119 0.57 -33.44 13.11
CA ILE A 119 -0.35 -34.59 13.03
C ILE A 119 0.44 -35.90 13.02
N GLY A 120 1.49 -36.00 12.19
CA GLY A 120 2.33 -37.19 12.07
C GLY A 120 2.95 -37.62 13.39
N HIS A 121 3.32 -36.65 14.23
CA HIS A 121 3.86 -36.90 15.58
C HIS A 121 2.81 -36.85 16.70
N HIS A 122 1.52 -36.96 16.36
CA HIS A 122 0.39 -37.00 17.31
C HIS A 122 0.26 -35.78 18.25
N TYR A 123 0.66 -34.59 17.79
CA TYR A 123 0.39 -33.29 18.43
C TYR A 123 -0.90 -32.66 17.86
N PHE A 124 -2.00 -33.41 17.89
CA PHE A 124 -3.25 -33.05 17.22
C PHE A 124 -3.81 -31.68 17.66
N LEU A 125 -3.84 -31.39 18.96
CA LEU A 125 -4.32 -30.10 19.45
C LEU A 125 -3.48 -28.92 18.94
N SER A 126 -2.16 -29.07 18.88
CA SER A 126 -1.26 -28.05 18.32
C SER A 126 -1.49 -27.87 16.82
N SER A 127 -1.82 -28.93 16.08
CA SER A 127 -2.16 -28.85 14.65
C SER A 127 -3.46 -28.04 14.41
N ILE A 128 -4.44 -28.13 15.32
CA ILE A 128 -5.64 -27.30 15.27
C ILE A 128 -5.27 -25.82 15.44
N PHE A 129 -4.38 -25.50 16.38
CA PHE A 129 -3.90 -24.12 16.55
C PHE A 129 -3.12 -23.62 15.33
N ALA A 130 -2.28 -24.46 14.71
CA ALA A 130 -1.61 -24.15 13.45
C ALA A 130 -2.62 -23.83 12.34
N PHE A 131 -3.68 -24.62 12.21
CA PHE A 131 -4.73 -24.40 11.23
C PHE A 131 -5.54 -23.12 11.49
N ILE A 132 -5.87 -22.82 12.76
CA ILE A 132 -6.54 -21.56 13.14
C ILE A 132 -5.63 -20.36 12.84
N ALA A 133 -4.32 -20.51 13.04
CA ALA A 133 -3.35 -19.48 12.70
C ALA A 133 -3.24 -19.26 11.18
N LEU A 134 -3.33 -20.32 10.38
CA LEU A 134 -3.44 -20.23 8.92
C LEU A 134 -4.68 -19.42 8.52
N ILE A 135 -5.86 -19.76 9.06
CA ILE A 135 -7.11 -19.02 8.81
C ILE A 135 -6.93 -17.54 9.13
N GLY A 136 -6.40 -17.24 10.32
CA GLY A 136 -6.15 -15.87 10.76
C GLY A 136 -5.17 -15.15 9.82
N SER A 137 -4.08 -15.81 9.43
CA SER A 137 -3.07 -15.26 8.51
C SER A 137 -3.67 -14.85 7.16
N MET A 138 -4.49 -15.73 6.59
CA MET A 138 -5.20 -15.48 5.33
C MET A 138 -6.19 -14.33 5.48
N MET A 139 -6.95 -14.29 6.58
CA MET A 139 -7.92 -13.23 6.84
C MET A 139 -7.29 -11.87 7.10
N VAL A 140 -6.12 -11.81 7.74
CA VAL A 140 -5.34 -10.57 7.89
C VAL A 140 -5.01 -9.98 6.52
N SER A 141 -4.48 -10.80 5.60
CA SER A 141 -4.10 -10.37 4.25
C SER A 141 -5.31 -10.03 3.38
N TYR A 142 -6.34 -10.88 3.38
CA TYR A 142 -7.54 -10.69 2.56
C TYR A 142 -8.33 -9.46 2.99
N THR A 143 -8.53 -9.25 4.30
CA THR A 143 -9.26 -8.07 4.81
C THR A 143 -8.59 -6.78 4.37
N ARG A 144 -7.25 -6.72 4.41
CA ARG A 144 -6.50 -5.58 3.90
C ARG A 144 -6.72 -5.36 2.41
N ALA A 145 -6.52 -6.40 1.60
CA ALA A 145 -6.68 -6.30 0.15
C ALA A 145 -8.11 -5.89 -0.25
N ARG A 146 -9.12 -6.42 0.45
CA ARG A 146 -10.53 -6.07 0.22
C ARG A 146 -10.84 -4.65 0.65
N ALA A 147 -10.33 -4.20 1.80
CA ALA A 147 -10.49 -2.82 2.24
C ALA A 147 -9.81 -1.82 1.29
N GLU A 148 -8.59 -2.11 0.85
CA GLU A 148 -7.86 -1.30 -0.13
C GLU A 148 -8.59 -1.26 -1.48
N GLY A 149 -9.20 -2.38 -1.91
CA GLY A 149 -10.07 -2.44 -3.09
C GLY A 149 -11.36 -1.59 -2.97
N LEU A 150 -11.82 -1.32 -1.75
CA LEU A 150 -12.89 -0.36 -1.45
C LEU A 150 -12.38 1.07 -1.27
N GLY A 151 -11.09 1.33 -1.49
CA GLY A 151 -10.46 2.64 -1.33
C GLY A 151 -10.16 3.02 0.13
N ILE A 152 -10.12 2.05 1.05
CA ILE A 152 -9.79 2.23 2.45
C ILE A 152 -8.34 1.79 2.71
N GLU A 153 -7.48 2.69 3.18
CA GLU A 153 -6.13 2.30 3.63
C GLU A 153 -6.23 1.48 4.93
N CYS A 154 -5.76 0.23 4.89
CA CYS A 154 -5.80 -0.69 6.04
C CYS A 154 -4.39 -1.23 6.33
N LYS A 155 -3.60 -0.45 7.09
CA LYS A 155 -2.15 -0.72 7.33
C LYS A 155 -1.80 -1.11 8.77
N GLY A 156 -2.80 -1.28 9.64
CA GLY A 156 -2.61 -1.60 11.07
C GLY A 156 -2.64 -3.10 11.38
N GLY A 157 -2.49 -3.42 12.67
CA GLY A 157 -2.59 -4.78 13.20
C GLY A 157 -1.29 -5.27 13.86
N LEU A 158 -1.43 -6.03 14.94
CA LEU A 158 -0.31 -6.54 15.75
C LEU A 158 0.37 -7.76 15.13
N MET A 159 -0.35 -8.53 14.31
CA MET A 159 0.14 -9.80 13.76
C MET A 159 0.19 -9.77 12.24
N GLN A 160 1.09 -8.96 11.69
CA GLN A 160 1.35 -8.91 10.25
C GLN A 160 2.35 -9.99 9.85
N ARG A 161 2.70 -10.05 8.56
CA ARG A 161 3.53 -11.13 8.02
C ARG A 161 4.93 -11.19 8.66
N PRO A 162 5.69 -10.08 8.80
CA PRO A 162 7.00 -10.14 9.43
C PRO A 162 6.95 -10.69 10.85
N GLU A 163 5.95 -10.28 11.64
CA GLU A 163 5.78 -10.77 13.01
C GLU A 163 5.49 -12.28 13.06
N ARG A 164 4.65 -12.78 12.15
CA ARG A 164 4.36 -14.22 12.05
C ARG A 164 5.59 -15.04 11.68
N ILE A 165 6.34 -14.60 10.65
CA ILE A 165 7.54 -15.30 10.19
C ILE A 165 8.58 -15.35 11.30
N ILE A 166 8.79 -14.25 12.04
CA ILE A 166 9.70 -14.21 13.18
C ILE A 166 9.23 -15.16 14.29
N ILE A 167 7.96 -15.13 14.67
CA ILE A 167 7.43 -15.99 15.75
C ILE A 167 7.62 -17.47 15.39
N ILE A 168 7.22 -17.89 14.18
CA ILE A 168 7.32 -19.28 13.74
C ILE A 168 8.79 -19.71 13.67
N SER A 169 9.64 -18.94 12.99
CA SER A 169 11.04 -19.32 12.78
C SER A 169 11.86 -19.33 14.08
N VAL A 170 11.76 -18.28 14.89
CA VAL A 170 12.54 -18.19 16.14
C VAL A 170 12.10 -19.23 17.15
N SER A 171 10.80 -19.48 17.28
CA SER A 171 10.30 -20.53 18.19
C SER A 171 10.69 -21.93 17.72
N ALA A 172 10.68 -22.19 16.40
CA ALA A 172 11.12 -23.45 15.83
C ALA A 172 12.63 -23.69 16.03
N ILE A 173 13.47 -22.68 15.75
CA ILE A 173 14.92 -22.72 16.00
C ILE A 173 15.18 -22.95 17.50
N ALA A 174 14.53 -22.18 18.37
CA ALA A 174 14.67 -22.31 19.81
C ALA A 174 14.26 -23.72 20.29
N CYS A 175 13.20 -24.29 19.71
CA CYS A 175 12.75 -25.64 20.00
C CYS A 175 13.81 -26.68 19.62
N GLY A 176 14.36 -26.61 18.39
CA GLY A 176 15.42 -27.51 17.94
C GLY A 176 16.69 -27.40 18.80
N ILE A 177 17.16 -26.18 19.07
CA ILE A 177 18.32 -25.94 19.94
C ILE A 177 18.08 -26.48 21.35
N THR A 178 16.92 -26.18 21.95
CA THR A 178 16.62 -26.61 23.31
C THR A 178 16.53 -28.13 23.41
N SER A 179 15.94 -28.79 22.39
CA SER A 179 15.86 -30.26 22.33
C SER A 179 17.22 -30.94 22.36
N HIS A 180 18.26 -30.30 21.82
CA HIS A 180 19.63 -30.81 21.89
C HIS A 180 20.19 -30.82 23.33
N PHE A 181 19.78 -29.85 24.16
CA PHE A 181 20.28 -29.72 25.54
C PHE A 181 19.47 -30.49 26.57
N ILE A 182 18.14 -30.48 26.47
CA ILE A 182 17.25 -31.09 27.48
C ILE A 182 16.58 -32.39 27.01
N GLY A 183 16.76 -32.76 25.74
CA GLY A 183 16.05 -33.86 25.08
C GLY A 183 14.71 -33.42 24.47
N GLY A 184 14.32 -34.02 23.35
CA GLY A 184 13.05 -33.67 22.69
C GLY A 184 11.80 -34.23 23.39
N ASP A 185 11.94 -35.28 24.19
CA ASP A 185 10.84 -35.88 24.96
C ASP A 185 10.78 -35.39 26.42
N TYR A 186 11.46 -34.28 26.76
CA TYR A 186 11.39 -33.73 28.10
C TYR A 186 9.97 -33.26 28.43
N LYS A 187 9.48 -33.65 29.61
CA LYS A 187 8.14 -33.35 30.12
C LYS A 187 8.22 -32.81 31.54
N LEU A 188 7.56 -31.68 31.79
CA LEU A 188 7.41 -31.12 33.13
C LEU A 188 6.03 -31.45 33.70
N TYR A 189 6.03 -31.97 34.92
CA TYR A 189 4.83 -32.32 35.67
C TYR A 189 4.70 -31.42 36.89
N VAL A 190 3.48 -30.95 37.14
CA VAL A 190 3.15 -30.20 38.36
C VAL A 190 2.16 -31.04 39.17
N PRO A 191 2.45 -31.33 40.45
CA PRO A 191 1.53 -32.07 41.31
C PRO A 191 0.14 -31.42 41.34
N GLY A 192 -0.91 -32.20 41.09
CA GLY A 192 -2.30 -31.73 41.08
C GLY A 192 -2.85 -31.34 39.70
N ILE A 193 -2.04 -31.33 38.63
CA ILE A 193 -2.49 -31.08 37.26
C ILE A 193 -2.50 -32.41 36.47
N PRO A 194 -3.62 -32.81 35.83
CA PRO A 194 -3.72 -34.12 35.18
C PRO A 194 -3.02 -34.22 33.81
N PHE A 195 -2.41 -33.14 33.32
CA PHE A 195 -1.72 -33.06 32.04
C PHE A 195 -0.30 -32.49 32.21
N HIS A 196 0.58 -32.77 31.25
CA HIS A 196 1.93 -32.19 31.23
C HIS A 196 1.83 -30.68 31.02
N VAL A 197 2.43 -29.88 31.90
CA VAL A 197 2.39 -28.41 31.80
C VAL A 197 3.37 -27.87 30.75
N PHE A 198 4.38 -28.66 30.41
CA PHE A 198 5.38 -28.32 29.40
C PHE A 198 5.94 -29.59 28.78
N GLU A 199 6.07 -29.58 27.46
CA GLU A 199 6.87 -30.53 26.67
C GLU A 199 7.90 -29.73 25.86
N THR A 200 9.03 -30.30 25.47
CA THR A 200 10.04 -29.54 24.68
C THR A 200 9.44 -28.90 23.43
N ILE A 201 8.52 -29.60 22.75
CA ILE A 201 7.80 -29.09 21.57
C ILE A 201 6.93 -27.87 21.89
N SER A 202 6.55 -27.63 23.16
CA SER A 202 5.79 -26.46 23.60
C SER A 202 6.53 -25.15 23.33
N ILE A 203 7.87 -25.18 23.21
CA ILE A 203 8.67 -24.02 22.79
C ILE A 203 8.24 -23.52 21.41
N PHE A 204 7.86 -24.43 20.52
CA PHE A 204 7.34 -24.11 19.19
C PHE A 204 5.81 -23.93 19.20
N THR A 205 5.07 -24.83 19.84
CA THR A 205 3.61 -24.87 19.71
C THR A 205 2.87 -23.83 20.58
N PHE A 206 3.46 -23.37 21.69
CA PHE A 206 2.84 -22.31 22.50
C PHE A 206 2.88 -20.94 21.82
N PRO A 207 4.00 -20.48 21.23
CA PRO A 207 4.00 -19.29 20.38
C PRO A 207 3.06 -19.41 19.17
N LEU A 208 2.96 -20.61 18.58
CA LEU A 208 2.01 -20.89 17.49
C LEU A 208 0.55 -20.71 17.94
N PHE A 209 0.21 -21.16 19.14
CA PHE A 209 -1.10 -20.93 19.77
C PHE A 209 -1.38 -19.44 19.99
N ILE A 210 -0.42 -18.68 20.55
CA ILE A 210 -0.58 -17.23 20.72
C ILE A 210 -0.79 -16.56 19.36
N MET A 211 0.00 -16.94 18.36
CA MET A 211 -0.13 -16.43 17.01
C MET A 211 -1.51 -16.75 16.41
N ALA A 212 -2.06 -17.93 16.66
CA ALA A 212 -3.42 -18.31 16.23
C ALA A 212 -4.48 -17.34 16.76
N ILE A 213 -4.40 -16.98 18.04
CA ILE A 213 -5.30 -15.99 18.64
C ILE A 213 -5.06 -14.60 18.04
N MET A 214 -3.80 -14.17 18.01
CA MET A 214 -3.43 -12.80 17.64
C MET A 214 -3.71 -12.47 16.17
N THR A 215 -3.53 -13.43 15.27
CA THR A 215 -3.88 -13.27 13.85
C THR A 215 -5.38 -13.05 13.66
N ASN A 216 -6.22 -13.83 14.34
CA ASN A 216 -7.68 -13.69 14.25
C ASN A 216 -8.18 -12.40 14.89
N ILE A 217 -7.64 -12.00 16.06
CA ILE A 217 -7.91 -10.68 16.65
C ILE A 217 -7.49 -9.57 15.67
N THR A 218 -6.34 -9.71 15.02
CA THR A 218 -5.85 -8.72 14.04
C THR A 218 -6.78 -8.63 12.83
N ALA A 219 -7.27 -9.76 12.30
CA ALA A 219 -8.21 -9.79 11.20
C ALA A 219 -9.52 -9.07 11.55
N VAL A 220 -10.11 -9.38 12.72
CA VAL A 220 -11.31 -8.69 13.21
C VAL A 220 -11.06 -7.20 13.42
N GLY A 221 -9.92 -6.83 14.01
CA GLY A 221 -9.52 -5.43 14.19
C GLY A 221 -9.49 -4.67 12.85
N ARG A 222 -8.92 -5.28 11.81
CA ARG A 222 -8.91 -4.69 10.45
C ARG A 222 -10.31 -4.50 9.87
N ILE A 223 -11.23 -5.44 10.10
CA ILE A 223 -12.63 -5.30 9.67
C ILE A 223 -13.28 -4.12 10.40
N LEU A 224 -13.09 -4.01 11.72
CA LEU A 224 -13.66 -2.92 12.51
C LEU A 224 -13.10 -1.56 12.11
N ASP A 225 -11.80 -1.47 11.84
CA ASP A 225 -11.18 -0.25 11.35
C ASP A 225 -11.66 0.12 9.94
N ALA A 226 -11.81 -0.86 9.06
CA ALA A 226 -12.38 -0.67 7.74
C ALA A 226 -13.84 -0.18 7.82
N LYS A 227 -14.65 -0.78 8.70
CA LYS A 227 -16.03 -0.33 8.96
C LYS A 227 -16.07 1.12 9.41
N LYS A 228 -15.27 1.51 10.41
CA LYS A 228 -15.19 2.90 10.87
C LYS A 228 -14.80 3.86 9.75
N ALA A 229 -13.89 3.45 8.87
CA ALA A 229 -13.49 4.25 7.74
C ALA A 229 -14.61 4.37 6.69
N ILE A 230 -15.30 3.28 6.35
CA ILE A 230 -16.44 3.26 5.44
C ILE A 230 -17.59 4.09 6.00
N ASP A 231 -17.94 3.93 7.28
CA ASP A 231 -19.00 4.70 7.93
C ASP A 231 -18.73 6.22 7.82
N LYS A 232 -17.47 6.63 7.99
CA LYS A 232 -17.06 8.03 7.76
C LYS A 232 -17.24 8.44 6.29
N GLN A 233 -16.87 7.60 5.33
CA GLN A 233 -17.06 7.88 3.91
C GLN A 233 -18.55 7.99 3.51
N ASP A 234 -19.38 7.12 4.08
CA ASP A 234 -20.83 7.10 3.83
C ASP A 234 -21.53 8.26 4.49
N GLN A 235 -21.14 8.65 5.72
CA GLN A 235 -21.63 9.87 6.36
C GLN A 235 -21.34 11.10 5.51
N VAL A 236 -20.12 11.22 5.00
CA VAL A 236 -19.74 12.30 4.08
C VAL A 236 -20.60 12.26 2.82
N THR A 237 -20.78 11.08 2.23
CA THR A 237 -21.62 10.89 1.04
C THR A 237 -23.09 11.24 1.30
N ARG A 238 -23.63 10.92 2.48
CA ARG A 238 -25.01 11.27 2.87
C ARG A 238 -25.19 12.75 3.10
N VAL A 239 -24.28 13.41 3.82
CA VAL A 239 -24.30 14.88 4.03
C VAL A 239 -24.26 15.60 2.69
N ILE A 240 -23.42 15.10 1.76
CA ILE A 240 -23.35 15.57 0.38
C ILE A 240 -24.69 15.39 -0.34
N ARG A 241 -25.29 14.19 -0.29
CA ARG A 241 -26.58 13.91 -0.94
C ARG A 241 -27.76 14.67 -0.33
N SER A 242 -27.72 15.05 0.95
CA SER A 242 -28.75 15.90 1.56
C SER A 242 -28.56 17.38 1.22
N ALA A 243 -27.33 17.80 0.89
CA ALA A 243 -27.00 19.18 0.52
C ALA A 243 -27.08 19.43 -1.00
N THR A 244 -27.59 18.48 -1.82
CA THR A 244 -27.76 18.60 -3.28
C THR A 244 -28.74 19.68 -3.74
N THR A 245 -29.30 20.49 -2.84
CA THR A 245 -30.00 21.73 -3.21
C THR A 245 -29.08 22.95 -3.30
N THR A 246 -27.78 22.85 -3.02
CA THR A 246 -26.85 24.00 -3.13
C THR A 246 -25.44 23.59 -3.60
N PRO A 247 -24.75 24.42 -4.44
CA PRO A 247 -23.50 24.08 -5.14
C PRO A 247 -22.25 24.08 -4.23
N VAL A 248 -22.41 23.79 -2.95
CA VAL A 248 -21.43 24.05 -1.89
C VAL A 248 -20.51 22.82 -1.65
N ILE A 249 -20.91 21.64 -2.09
CA ILE A 249 -20.25 20.35 -1.81
C ILE A 249 -18.92 20.13 -2.54
N ALA A 250 -18.78 20.72 -3.72
CA ALA A 250 -17.61 20.58 -4.57
C ALA A 250 -16.33 21.14 -3.91
N LEU A 251 -16.50 22.22 -3.15
CA LEU A 251 -15.48 22.84 -2.32
C LEU A 251 -15.04 21.93 -1.16
N LEU A 252 -15.96 21.08 -0.69
CA LEU A 252 -15.89 20.33 0.56
C LEU A 252 -14.80 19.25 0.60
N LEU A 253 -14.46 18.71 -0.57
CA LEU A 253 -13.56 17.56 -0.70
C LEU A 253 -12.17 17.95 -1.22
N MET A 254 -11.97 19.21 -1.58
CA MET A 254 -10.67 19.77 -1.97
C MET A 254 -9.71 19.93 -0.77
N VAL A 255 -10.17 19.82 0.48
CA VAL A 255 -9.34 20.15 1.67
C VAL A 255 -8.99 18.92 2.53
N LEU A 256 -9.56 17.74 2.23
CA LEU A 256 -9.37 16.49 2.95
C LEU A 256 -7.91 16.07 3.26
N PRO A 257 -6.86 16.35 2.46
CA PRO A 257 -5.51 15.92 2.81
C PRO A 257 -4.86 16.73 3.94
N ALA A 258 -5.43 17.87 4.38
CA ALA A 258 -4.70 18.84 5.19
C ALA A 258 -4.59 18.53 6.69
N MET A 259 -5.33 17.57 7.25
CA MET A 259 -5.29 17.31 8.71
C MET A 259 -4.41 16.14 9.15
N ALA A 260 -3.73 15.44 8.24
CA ALA A 260 -2.68 14.53 8.67
C ALA A 260 -1.38 15.27 9.06
N MET A 261 -1.19 16.52 8.61
CA MET A 261 -0.01 17.31 8.95
C MET A 261 -0.40 18.79 9.11
N ALA A 262 -0.60 19.22 10.35
CA ALA A 262 -0.55 20.64 10.66
C ALA A 262 0.86 21.15 10.32
N ALA A 263 0.95 22.06 9.35
CA ALA A 263 2.14 22.88 9.19
C ALA A 263 2.23 23.84 10.40
N PRO A 264 3.42 24.10 10.95
CA PRO A 264 3.58 25.08 12.02
C PRO A 264 3.09 26.45 11.51
N GLN A 265 2.25 27.10 12.32
CA GLN A 265 1.78 28.47 12.07
C GLN A 265 3.00 29.41 11.92
N GLY A 266 3.07 30.17 10.82
CA GLY A 266 3.97 31.32 10.73
C GLY A 266 4.61 31.65 9.37
N LYS A 267 4.52 30.80 8.33
CA LYS A 267 4.99 31.15 6.98
C LYS A 267 3.98 30.72 5.93
N GLU A 268 3.61 31.63 5.02
CA GLU A 268 2.82 31.27 3.86
C GLU A 268 3.54 30.18 3.05
N PRO A 269 2.80 29.16 2.55
CA PRO A 269 3.40 28.10 1.77
C PRO A 269 4.01 28.65 0.47
N VAL A 270 5.31 28.43 0.26
CA VAL A 270 5.93 28.62 -1.06
C VAL A 270 5.40 27.52 -1.98
N PHE A 271 4.79 27.89 -3.11
CA PHE A 271 4.20 26.96 -4.06
C PHE A 271 5.19 26.58 -5.17
N PRO A 272 5.81 25.38 -5.12
CA PRO A 272 6.77 24.96 -6.14
C PRO A 272 6.09 24.66 -7.48
N VAL A 273 6.79 24.88 -8.59
CA VAL A 273 6.36 24.44 -9.92
C VAL A 273 6.84 23.00 -10.13
N PRO A 274 5.94 22.03 -10.43
CA PRO A 274 6.36 20.67 -10.74
C PRO A 274 7.31 20.64 -11.96
N THR A 275 8.42 19.91 -11.86
CA THR A 275 9.42 19.75 -12.93
C THR A 275 9.70 18.27 -13.19
N GLY A 276 10.23 17.95 -14.38
CA GLY A 276 10.62 16.58 -14.74
C GLY A 276 9.45 15.61 -14.93
N ILE A 277 8.26 16.11 -15.28
CA ILE A 277 7.08 15.30 -15.54
C ILE A 277 6.81 15.27 -17.04
N PRO A 278 7.06 14.14 -17.72
CA PRO A 278 6.76 14.02 -19.15
C PRO A 278 5.25 14.15 -19.38
N ASN A 279 4.86 14.82 -20.46
CA ASN A 279 3.46 14.99 -20.86
C ASN A 279 2.56 15.63 -19.78
N MET A 280 3.12 16.46 -18.90
CA MET A 280 2.31 17.23 -17.96
C MET A 280 1.43 18.20 -18.73
N MET A 281 0.12 18.12 -18.49
CA MET A 281 -0.86 18.99 -19.13
C MET A 281 -1.02 20.27 -18.31
N PHE A 282 -1.39 20.12 -17.03
CA PHE A 282 -1.49 21.22 -16.08
C PHE A 282 -1.37 20.71 -14.65
N TYR A 283 -1.26 21.62 -13.69
CA TYR A 283 -1.26 21.28 -12.28
C TYR A 283 -2.15 22.20 -11.46
N MET A 284 -2.55 21.72 -10.28
CA MET A 284 -3.42 22.44 -9.37
C MET A 284 -2.85 22.57 -7.96
N GLN A 285 -2.97 23.76 -7.39
CA GLN A 285 -2.50 24.12 -6.05
C GLN A 285 -3.57 24.89 -5.28
N ARG A 286 -3.45 24.95 -3.94
CA ARG A 286 -4.39 25.66 -3.09
C ARG A 286 -3.80 26.06 -1.75
N THR A 287 -4.24 27.15 -1.13
CA THR A 287 -3.91 27.42 0.27
C THR A 287 -4.67 26.49 1.22
N PRO A 288 -4.12 26.18 2.41
CA PRO A 288 -2.77 26.52 2.90
C PRO A 288 -1.68 25.47 2.53
N ASN A 289 -1.94 24.59 1.55
CA ASN A 289 -1.10 23.40 1.33
C ASN A 289 -0.33 23.45 -0.01
N ALA A 290 1.01 23.43 0.07
CA ALA A 290 1.89 23.44 -1.11
C ALA A 290 1.87 22.16 -1.97
N ASN A 291 1.27 21.06 -1.48
CA ASN A 291 1.14 19.82 -2.24
C ASN A 291 0.33 20.05 -3.51
N THR A 292 0.84 19.52 -4.61
CA THR A 292 0.35 19.80 -5.95
C THR A 292 -0.35 18.58 -6.54
N ILE A 293 -1.49 18.80 -7.18
CA ILE A 293 -2.16 17.78 -7.99
C ILE A 293 -1.68 17.96 -9.42
N VAL A 294 -1.17 16.90 -10.04
CA VAL A 294 -0.70 16.92 -11.42
C VAL A 294 -1.68 16.15 -12.29
N TYR A 295 -1.91 16.71 -13.49
CA TYR A 295 -2.69 16.12 -14.56
C TYR A 295 -1.75 15.90 -15.74
N ASP A 296 -1.41 14.66 -16.04
CA ASP A 296 -0.57 14.28 -17.18
C ASP A 296 -1.32 13.38 -18.16
N LEU A 297 -0.81 13.33 -19.39
CA LEU A 297 -1.41 12.52 -20.44
C LEU A 297 -1.20 11.03 -20.16
N ASN A 298 -2.27 10.24 -20.21
CA ASN A 298 -2.17 8.80 -20.01
C ASN A 298 -1.88 8.10 -21.34
N ILE A 299 -0.60 7.84 -21.59
CA ILE A 299 -0.11 7.16 -22.79
C ILE A 299 0.12 5.68 -22.48
N ARG A 300 -0.40 4.80 -23.35
CA ARG A 300 -0.17 3.35 -23.32
C ARG A 300 1.26 3.02 -23.74
N LYS A 301 1.68 1.77 -23.48
CA LYS A 301 3.05 1.30 -23.81
C LYS A 301 3.40 1.37 -25.29
N ASP A 302 2.41 1.37 -26.16
CA ASP A 302 2.53 1.49 -27.62
C ASP A 302 2.61 2.94 -28.11
N GLY A 303 2.58 3.93 -27.20
CA GLY A 303 2.60 5.35 -27.53
C GLY A 303 1.22 5.94 -27.84
N SER A 304 0.15 5.14 -27.84
CA SER A 304 -1.22 5.62 -28.07
C SER A 304 -1.85 6.21 -26.81
N LEU A 305 -2.77 7.16 -26.98
CA LEU A 305 -3.57 7.72 -25.88
C LEU A 305 -4.53 6.66 -25.33
N ASP A 306 -4.63 6.53 -24.01
CA ASP A 306 -5.70 5.71 -23.42
C ASP A 306 -7.06 6.41 -23.54
N GLU A 307 -7.82 6.09 -24.59
CA GLU A 307 -9.10 6.75 -24.86
C GLU A 307 -10.13 6.61 -23.72
N SER A 308 -10.01 5.57 -22.89
CA SER A 308 -10.93 5.32 -21.78
C SER A 308 -10.63 6.14 -20.53
N ASP A 309 -9.37 6.53 -20.34
CA ASP A 309 -8.89 7.36 -19.22
C ASP A 309 -7.69 8.21 -19.67
N PRO A 310 -7.90 9.22 -20.54
CA PRO A 310 -6.81 9.92 -21.24
C PRO A 310 -5.95 10.83 -20.36
N VAL A 311 -6.35 11.06 -19.11
CA VAL A 311 -5.64 11.96 -18.18
C VAL A 311 -5.41 11.23 -16.86
N ASN A 312 -4.14 11.02 -16.52
CA ASN A 312 -3.77 10.48 -15.23
C ASN A 312 -3.62 11.62 -14.20
N ILE A 313 -4.03 11.35 -12.95
CA ILE A 313 -4.18 12.35 -11.90
C ILE A 313 -3.59 11.83 -10.59
N TYR A 314 -2.63 12.58 -10.04
CA TYR A 314 -1.93 12.18 -8.81
C TYR A 314 -1.39 13.37 -8.02
N TRP A 315 -1.01 13.12 -6.77
CA TRP A 315 -0.34 14.05 -5.87
C TRP A 315 1.17 14.04 -6.07
N ILE A 316 1.78 15.23 -5.95
CA ILE A 316 3.17 15.39 -5.54
C ILE A 316 3.18 15.97 -4.13
N ARG A 317 3.73 15.20 -3.19
CA ARG A 317 3.79 15.57 -1.78
C ARG A 317 5.17 16.08 -1.41
N TYR A 318 5.39 17.38 -1.55
CA TYR A 318 6.70 18.00 -1.28
C TYR A 318 7.13 17.88 0.19
N THR A 319 6.17 17.79 1.11
CA THR A 319 6.43 17.56 2.54
C THR A 319 6.86 16.12 2.86
N GLU A 320 6.71 15.19 1.91
CA GLU A 320 7.01 13.76 2.04
C GLU A 320 7.99 13.33 0.93
N ASN A 321 9.18 13.94 0.87
CA ASN A 321 10.24 13.63 -0.11
C ASN A 321 9.81 13.75 -1.59
N SER A 322 8.82 14.58 -1.91
CA SER A 322 8.27 14.75 -3.27
C SER A 322 7.70 13.47 -3.87
N GLU A 323 7.19 12.56 -3.04
CA GLU A 323 6.62 11.28 -3.49
C GLU A 323 5.37 11.49 -4.37
N LYS A 324 5.29 10.74 -5.48
CA LYS A 324 4.10 10.65 -6.33
C LYS A 324 3.09 9.68 -5.70
N LYS A 325 1.88 10.15 -5.40
CA LYS A 325 0.81 9.32 -4.82
C LYS A 325 -0.50 9.45 -5.58
N GLY A 326 -1.07 8.34 -6.04
CA GLY A 326 -2.37 8.35 -6.72
C GLY A 326 -3.51 8.89 -5.87
N LEU A 327 -4.57 9.37 -6.52
CA LEU A 327 -5.81 9.73 -5.83
C LEU A 327 -6.53 8.49 -5.31
N ASN A 328 -7.08 8.57 -4.09
CA ASN A 328 -8.01 7.55 -3.61
C ASN A 328 -9.38 7.68 -4.30
N TYR A 329 -10.26 6.68 -4.10
CA TYR A 329 -11.57 6.62 -4.75
C TYR A 329 -12.43 7.87 -4.52
N ILE A 330 -12.48 8.40 -3.29
CA ILE A 330 -13.28 9.59 -2.97
C ILE A 330 -12.72 10.83 -3.67
N GLN A 331 -11.41 11.03 -3.58
CA GLN A 331 -10.73 12.17 -4.20
C GLN A 331 -10.97 12.19 -5.71
N ARG A 332 -10.87 11.02 -6.35
CA ARG A 332 -11.15 10.88 -7.78
C ARG A 332 -12.63 11.14 -8.09
N LYS A 333 -13.55 10.56 -7.33
CA LYS A 333 -14.98 10.61 -7.67
C LYS A 333 -15.63 11.98 -7.41
N PHE A 334 -15.12 12.74 -6.44
CA PHE A 334 -15.84 13.91 -5.94
C PHE A 334 -15.01 15.19 -5.77
N ALA A 335 -13.68 15.15 -5.90
CA ALA A 335 -12.83 16.34 -5.76
C ALA A 335 -12.02 16.65 -7.02
N TYR A 336 -10.98 15.86 -7.27
CA TYR A 336 -9.92 16.17 -8.23
C TYR A 336 -10.05 15.43 -9.55
N GLY A 337 -10.96 14.46 -9.64
CA GLY A 337 -11.18 13.73 -10.89
C GLY A 337 -11.84 14.55 -11.97
N LEU A 338 -11.88 13.96 -13.17
CA LEU A 338 -12.49 14.56 -14.34
C LEU A 338 -13.63 13.67 -14.84
N LYS A 339 -14.76 14.29 -15.19
CA LYS A 339 -15.77 13.69 -16.06
C LYS A 339 -15.29 13.86 -17.49
N ILE A 340 -15.23 12.77 -18.24
CA ILE A 340 -14.66 12.72 -19.58
C ILE A 340 -15.78 12.40 -20.56
N LYS A 341 -15.90 13.22 -21.62
CA LYS A 341 -16.81 13.00 -22.73
C LYS A 341 -16.05 13.14 -24.04
N GLN A 342 -15.93 12.06 -24.80
CA GLN A 342 -15.35 12.13 -26.14
C GLN A 342 -16.29 12.95 -27.06
N LEU A 343 -15.72 13.94 -27.77
CA LEU A 343 -16.46 14.76 -28.73
C LEU A 343 -16.21 14.27 -30.16
N SER A 344 -14.97 13.94 -30.48
CA SER A 344 -14.54 13.35 -31.75
C SER A 344 -13.23 12.59 -31.55
N LYS A 345 -12.69 11.99 -32.61
CA LYS A 345 -11.32 11.44 -32.60
C LYS A 345 -10.34 12.52 -32.13
N ASP A 346 -9.48 12.17 -31.18
CA ASP A 346 -8.46 13.05 -30.57
C ASP A 346 -8.99 14.32 -29.86
N LYS A 347 -10.29 14.40 -29.56
CA LYS A 347 -10.90 15.55 -28.87
C LYS A 347 -11.87 15.15 -27.77
N TYR A 348 -11.60 15.60 -26.55
CA TYR A 348 -12.39 15.26 -25.36
C TYR A 348 -12.82 16.53 -24.61
N GLU A 349 -14.09 16.59 -24.19
CA GLU A 349 -14.56 17.53 -23.18
C GLU A 349 -14.29 16.93 -21.80
N LEU A 350 -13.57 17.68 -20.96
CA LEU A 350 -13.24 17.32 -19.60
C LEU A 350 -13.89 18.34 -18.66
N ARG A 351 -14.51 17.85 -17.58
CA ARG A 351 -15.09 18.69 -16.53
C ARG A 351 -14.60 18.24 -15.18
N SER A 352 -14.21 19.18 -14.32
CA SER A 352 -13.90 18.84 -12.94
C SER A 352 -15.14 18.25 -12.26
N VAL A 353 -14.98 17.14 -11.54
CA VAL A 353 -16.08 16.55 -10.75
C VAL A 353 -16.58 17.51 -9.67
N ALA A 354 -15.73 18.42 -9.23
CA ALA A 354 -16.03 19.45 -8.25
C ALA A 354 -16.30 20.83 -8.88
N TYR A 355 -16.16 21.01 -10.18
CA TYR A 355 -16.52 22.30 -10.80
C TYR A 355 -16.82 22.09 -12.28
N ASP A 356 -18.08 21.85 -12.60
CA ASP A 356 -18.50 21.48 -13.94
C ASP A 356 -18.95 22.65 -14.82
N LYS A 357 -18.91 23.88 -14.29
CA LYS A 357 -19.23 25.13 -15.00
C LYS A 357 -18.16 25.53 -16.02
N LYS A 358 -16.88 25.29 -15.74
CA LYS A 358 -15.77 25.52 -16.70
C LYS A 358 -15.45 24.23 -17.43
N LYS A 359 -15.48 24.31 -18.76
CA LYS A 359 -15.12 23.20 -19.65
C LYS A 359 -13.62 23.26 -19.95
N LEU A 360 -12.99 22.10 -19.90
CA LEU A 360 -11.63 21.88 -20.37
C LEU A 360 -11.71 21.01 -21.64
N TYR A 361 -10.81 21.22 -22.59
CA TYR A 361 -10.77 20.47 -23.84
C TYR A 361 -9.39 19.86 -24.02
N LEU A 362 -9.32 18.55 -24.06
CA LEU A 362 -8.12 17.83 -24.48
C LEU A 362 -8.14 17.70 -26.00
N MET A 363 -7.13 18.27 -26.66
CA MET A 363 -6.97 18.19 -28.12
C MET A 363 -5.53 18.44 -28.53
N LYS A 364 -5.17 18.04 -29.76
CA LYS A 364 -3.85 18.28 -30.33
C LYS A 364 -3.64 19.74 -30.72
N SER A 365 -2.43 20.27 -30.52
CA SER A 365 -1.97 21.53 -31.10
C SER A 365 -1.68 21.38 -32.59
N ALA A 366 -1.35 22.50 -33.25
CA ALA A 366 -0.88 22.50 -34.64
C ALA A 366 0.39 21.64 -34.85
N GLN A 367 1.15 21.37 -33.79
CA GLN A 367 2.37 20.55 -33.81
C GLN A 367 2.09 19.06 -33.54
N GLY A 368 0.83 18.68 -33.30
CA GLY A 368 0.42 17.29 -33.06
C GLY A 368 0.44 16.84 -31.59
N GLU A 369 0.92 17.69 -30.68
CA GLU A 369 1.01 17.42 -29.24
C GLU A 369 -0.32 17.68 -28.53
N TYR A 370 -0.72 16.78 -27.62
CA TYR A 370 -1.94 16.99 -26.82
C TYR A 370 -1.73 18.07 -25.77
N HIS A 371 -2.71 18.96 -25.65
CA HIS A 371 -2.79 19.94 -24.58
C HIS A 371 -4.22 20.09 -24.06
N ILE A 372 -4.34 20.67 -22.87
CA ILE A 372 -5.62 21.05 -22.27
C ILE A 372 -5.87 22.52 -22.56
N TYR A 373 -7.01 22.81 -23.16
CA TYR A 373 -7.46 24.16 -23.46
C TYR A 373 -8.68 24.54 -22.64
N THR A 374 -8.76 25.79 -22.22
CA THR A 374 -9.95 26.34 -21.58
C THR A 374 -10.09 27.83 -21.87
N GLN A 375 -11.29 28.35 -21.68
CA GLN A 375 -11.54 29.78 -21.84
C GLN A 375 -11.01 30.53 -20.62
N ILE A 376 -9.95 31.32 -20.84
CA ILE A 376 -9.35 32.25 -19.88
C ILE A 376 -9.65 33.66 -20.39
N GLY A 377 -10.62 34.32 -19.76
CA GLY A 377 -11.18 35.58 -20.25
C GLY A 377 -11.93 35.39 -21.59
N THR A 378 -11.47 36.05 -22.65
CA THR A 378 -12.03 35.95 -24.01
C THR A 378 -11.25 34.99 -24.92
N VAL A 379 -10.15 34.40 -24.43
CA VAL A 379 -9.22 33.59 -25.22
C VAL A 379 -9.31 32.11 -24.84
N MET A 380 -9.25 31.24 -25.85
CA MET A 380 -9.07 29.80 -25.64
C MET A 380 -7.58 29.50 -25.41
N ALA A 381 -7.19 29.47 -24.14
CA ALA A 381 -5.81 29.33 -23.71
C ALA A 381 -5.41 27.87 -23.52
N GLN A 382 -4.14 27.54 -23.75
CA GLN A 382 -3.54 26.32 -23.23
C GLN A 382 -3.34 26.47 -21.72
N LEU A 383 -3.99 25.64 -20.92
CA LEU A 383 -3.97 25.71 -19.46
C LEU A 383 -2.65 25.18 -18.90
N ASN A 384 -2.01 25.93 -18.00
CA ASN A 384 -0.79 25.52 -17.30
C ASN A 384 -1.03 25.26 -15.81
N ARG A 385 -1.79 26.14 -15.15
CA ARG A 385 -1.99 26.09 -13.70
C ARG A 385 -3.40 26.51 -13.31
N ILE A 386 -3.97 25.79 -12.35
CA ILE A 386 -5.13 26.23 -11.57
C ILE A 386 -4.69 26.47 -10.12
N TYR A 387 -5.07 27.59 -9.54
CA TYR A 387 -4.78 27.92 -8.15
C TYR A 387 -6.07 28.32 -7.42
N LEU A 388 -6.24 27.83 -6.19
CA LEU A 388 -7.39 28.14 -5.35
C LEU A 388 -6.93 28.87 -4.08
N GLN A 389 -7.45 30.08 -3.87
CA GLN A 389 -7.28 30.81 -2.62
C GLN A 389 -8.41 30.44 -1.66
N ILE A 390 -8.05 29.85 -0.54
CA ILE A 390 -8.96 29.44 0.54
C ILE A 390 -8.65 30.24 1.80
N GLU A 391 -9.66 30.91 2.36
CA GLU A 391 -9.53 31.69 3.59
C GLU A 391 -10.62 31.31 4.59
N GLY A 392 -10.24 30.52 5.60
CA GLY A 392 -11.18 30.05 6.63
C GLY A 392 -12.22 29.06 6.09
N GLY A 393 -13.33 28.96 6.80
CA GLY A 393 -14.36 27.93 6.58
C GLY A 393 -14.17 26.71 7.48
N THR A 394 -15.13 25.78 7.44
CA THR A 394 -14.99 24.51 8.15
C THR A 394 -14.25 23.49 7.29
N PHE A 395 -13.74 22.43 7.89
CA PHE A 395 -13.11 21.31 7.18
C PHE A 395 -13.95 20.82 5.99
N TRP A 396 -15.26 20.83 6.20
CA TRP A 396 -16.21 20.55 5.16
C TRP A 396 -16.49 21.81 4.32
N PHE A 397 -16.73 22.99 4.86
CA PHE A 397 -17.09 24.15 4.02
C PHE A 397 -15.93 25.16 3.89
N PRO A 398 -14.90 24.92 3.05
CA PRO A 398 -13.82 25.87 2.88
C PRO A 398 -14.32 27.08 2.11
N ASN A 399 -13.97 28.27 2.58
CA ASN A 399 -14.35 29.49 1.90
C ASN A 399 -13.32 29.78 0.79
N VAL A 400 -13.62 29.39 -0.45
CA VAL A 400 -12.80 29.71 -1.61
C VAL A 400 -13.06 31.15 -2.03
N VAL A 401 -12.06 31.99 -1.83
CA VAL A 401 -12.12 33.42 -2.14
C VAL A 401 -12.12 33.63 -3.65
N TYR A 402 -11.22 32.95 -4.35
CA TYR A 402 -11.15 32.95 -5.82
C TYR A 402 -10.43 31.70 -6.36
N ILE A 403 -10.69 31.44 -7.64
CA ILE A 403 -9.93 30.51 -8.48
C ILE A 403 -9.15 31.34 -9.49
N GLU A 404 -7.85 31.11 -9.58
CA GLU A 404 -6.97 31.64 -10.63
C GLU A 404 -6.68 30.53 -11.65
N MET A 405 -6.90 30.82 -12.93
CA MET A 405 -6.43 29.99 -14.04
C MET A 405 -5.34 30.74 -14.79
N LYS A 406 -4.22 30.06 -15.05
CA LYS A 406 -3.09 30.55 -15.83
C LYS A 406 -2.83 29.65 -17.01
N GLY A 407 -2.58 30.25 -18.16
CA GLY A 407 -2.32 29.54 -19.40
C GLY A 407 -1.53 30.39 -20.39
N ILE A 408 -1.29 29.82 -21.56
CA ILE A 408 -0.61 30.48 -22.68
C ILE A 408 -1.64 30.65 -23.81
N ASP A 409 -1.71 31.86 -24.35
CA ASP A 409 -2.47 32.11 -25.57
C ASP A 409 -1.76 31.44 -26.77
N PRO A 410 -2.39 30.47 -27.46
CA PRO A 410 -1.76 29.78 -28.58
C PRO A 410 -1.42 30.69 -29.77
N ALA A 411 -2.11 31.83 -29.93
CA ALA A 411 -1.88 32.75 -31.03
C ALA A 411 -0.68 33.67 -30.78
N THR A 412 -0.49 34.13 -29.55
CA THR A 412 0.53 35.13 -29.20
C THR A 412 1.71 34.57 -28.42
N GLY A 413 1.59 33.36 -27.87
CA GLY A 413 2.57 32.74 -26.97
C GLY A 413 2.69 33.45 -25.61
N LYS A 414 1.85 34.45 -25.32
CA LYS A 414 1.89 35.21 -24.08
C LYS A 414 1.12 34.48 -22.97
N GLU A 415 1.63 34.62 -21.74
CA GLU A 415 0.92 34.13 -20.56
C GLU A 415 -0.32 34.99 -20.29
N ILE A 416 -1.44 34.32 -20.04
CA ILE A 416 -2.72 34.93 -19.69
C ILE A 416 -3.27 34.31 -18.42
N LYS A 417 -3.97 35.14 -17.64
CA LYS A 417 -4.56 34.74 -16.36
C LYS A 417 -5.97 35.29 -16.19
N GLU A 418 -6.84 34.50 -15.58
CA GLU A 418 -8.19 34.89 -15.17
C GLU A 418 -8.36 34.53 -13.70
N GLN A 419 -8.92 35.45 -12.91
CA GLN A 419 -9.37 35.18 -11.56
C GLN A 419 -10.89 35.35 -11.49
N PHE A 420 -11.57 34.38 -10.90
CA PHE A 420 -13.01 34.42 -10.74
C PHE A 420 -13.44 33.75 -9.43
N LYS A 421 -14.61 34.14 -8.93
CA LYS A 421 -15.21 33.52 -7.74
C LYS A 421 -16.05 32.31 -8.17
N PRO A 422 -15.87 31.12 -7.55
CA PRO A 422 -16.53 29.88 -7.98
C PRO A 422 -18.07 29.87 -7.83
#